data_AF-A0A7S0F5S7-F1
#
_entry.id   AF-A0A7S0F5S7-F1
#
_cell.length_a   1.000
_cell.length_b   1.000
_cell.length_c   1.000
_cell.angle_alpha   90.00
_cell.angle_beta   90.00
_cell.angle_gamma   90.00
#
_symmetry.space_group_name_H-M   'P 1'
#
loop_
_entity.id
_entity.type
_entity.pdbx_description
1 polymer ?
#
loop_
_entity_poly.entity_id
_entity_poly.type
_entity_poly.pdbx_seq_one_letter_code
_entity_poly.pdbx_strand_id
1 'polypeptide(L)'
;MELDEPIARLLDPEDPAERSVVEGNLDACRGVLTRASEEGWTMSMMENYVKEQDLSEEVSETLLNVWRRNESKIREEAKKKSFWGNSLKRLSWRVDVSTKSRYVEDLNEPCAIMELNMSNSGDGENANTVKFEIDRDMLARMNEEVTRLQELISSF
;
A
#
# COMPACT_ATOMS: atom_id res chain seq x y z
N MET A 1 24.32 -6.09 12.60
CA MET A 1 24.27 -7.33 13.38
C MET A 1 24.97 -8.36 12.53
N GLU A 2 26.23 -8.67 12.84
CA GLU A 2 26.98 -9.69 12.10
C GLU A 2 26.25 -11.02 12.26
N LEU A 3 26.02 -11.70 11.13
CA LEU A 3 25.45 -13.03 11.13
C LEU A 3 26.49 -14.01 11.68
N ASP A 4 26.06 -14.94 12.51
CA ASP A 4 26.92 -15.99 13.06
C ASP A 4 27.58 -16.78 11.90
N GLU A 5 28.88 -17.10 12.00
CA GLU A 5 29.65 -17.71 10.90
C GLU A 5 29.02 -19.01 10.34
N PRO A 6 28.41 -19.88 11.16
CA PRO A 6 27.68 -21.06 10.67
C PRO A 6 26.42 -20.69 9.88
N ILE A 7 25.71 -19.63 10.28
CA ILE A 7 24.50 -19.15 9.59
C ILE A 7 24.89 -18.49 8.27
N ALA A 8 26.01 -17.76 8.24
CA ALA A 8 26.54 -17.16 7.03
C ALA A 8 26.90 -18.22 5.98
N ARG A 9 27.57 -19.32 6.37
CA ARG A 9 27.87 -20.44 5.47
C ARG A 9 26.63 -21.19 4.96
N LEU A 10 25.56 -21.24 5.76
CA LEU A 10 24.31 -21.90 5.38
C LEU A 10 23.50 -21.05 4.37
N LEU A 11 23.63 -19.73 4.45
CA LEU A 11 22.99 -18.78 3.53
C LEU A 11 23.79 -18.54 2.25
N ASP A 12 25.10 -18.82 2.26
CA ASP A 12 25.99 -18.68 1.12
C ASP A 12 26.91 -19.91 1.02
N PRO A 13 26.37 -21.07 0.61
CA PRO A 13 27.14 -22.30 0.49
C PRO A 13 28.22 -22.16 -0.59
N GLU A 14 29.39 -22.76 -0.36
CA GLU A 14 30.52 -22.71 -1.29
C GLU A 14 30.25 -23.51 -2.58
N ASP A 15 29.37 -24.52 -2.52
CA ASP A 15 28.97 -25.31 -3.68
C ASP A 15 27.91 -24.55 -4.52
N PRO A 16 28.18 -24.25 -5.81
CA PRO A 16 27.22 -23.61 -6.69
C PRO A 16 25.88 -24.35 -6.84
N ALA A 17 25.88 -25.68 -6.74
CA ALA A 17 24.66 -26.47 -6.86
C ALA A 17 23.77 -26.33 -5.61
N GLU A 18 24.37 -26.37 -4.42
CA GLU A 18 23.65 -26.12 -3.16
C GLU A 18 23.13 -24.69 -3.10
N ARG A 19 23.93 -23.73 -3.56
CA ARG A 19 23.54 -22.32 -3.65
C ARG A 19 22.30 -22.13 -4.52
N SER A 20 22.25 -22.76 -5.69
CA SER A 20 21.09 -22.68 -6.59
C SER A 20 19.81 -23.22 -5.95
N VAL A 21 19.91 -24.28 -5.13
CA VAL A 21 18.76 -24.85 -4.42
C VAL A 21 18.30 -23.92 -3.29
N VAL A 22 19.24 -23.37 -2.51
CA VAL A 22 18.94 -22.42 -1.44
C VAL A 22 18.28 -21.15 -1.99
N GLU A 23 18.84 -20.57 -3.06
CA GLU A 23 18.28 -19.39 -3.73
C GLU A 23 16.86 -19.68 -4.27
N GLY A 24 16.64 -20.84 -4.91
CA GLY A 24 15.31 -21.23 -5.38
C GLY A 24 14.28 -21.36 -4.25
N ASN A 25 14.65 -21.96 -3.13
CA ASN A 25 13.78 -22.08 -1.95
C ASN A 25 13.47 -20.71 -1.33
N LEU A 26 14.48 -19.83 -1.24
CA LEU A 26 14.30 -18.47 -0.74
C LEU A 26 13.38 -17.63 -1.63
N ASP A 27 13.52 -17.76 -2.94
CA ASP A 27 12.66 -17.07 -3.91
C ASP A 27 11.22 -17.58 -3.86
N ALA A 28 11.02 -18.90 -3.72
CA ALA A 28 9.70 -19.47 -3.50
C ALA A 28 9.08 -18.92 -2.20
N CYS A 29 9.79 -18.97 -1.08
CA CYS A 29 9.33 -18.41 0.20
C CYS A 29 9.00 -16.93 0.10
N ARG A 30 9.86 -16.14 -0.56
CA ARG A 30 9.65 -14.71 -0.80
C ARG A 30 8.38 -14.48 -1.61
N GLY A 31 8.16 -15.26 -2.67
CA GLY A 31 6.95 -15.18 -3.49
C GLY A 31 5.69 -15.41 -2.66
N VAL A 32 5.66 -16.49 -1.86
CA VAL A 32 4.50 -16.80 -1.01
C VAL A 32 4.27 -15.70 0.04
N LEU A 33 5.31 -15.28 0.76
CA LEU A 33 5.18 -14.27 1.82
C LEU A 33 4.74 -12.91 1.28
N THR A 34 5.25 -12.52 0.11
CA THR A 34 4.87 -11.25 -0.53
C THR A 34 3.39 -11.28 -0.87
N ARG A 35 2.95 -12.32 -1.58
CA ARG A 35 1.55 -12.49 -1.96
C ARG A 35 0.61 -12.56 -0.75
N ALA A 36 0.96 -13.35 0.25
CA ALA A 36 0.20 -13.47 1.49
C ALA A 36 0.07 -12.12 2.22
N SER A 37 1.11 -11.28 2.16
CA SER A 37 1.08 -9.95 2.76
C SER A 37 0.21 -8.95 1.99
N GLU A 38 0.22 -9.00 0.66
CA GLU A 38 -0.57 -8.13 -0.22
C GLU A 38 -2.07 -8.47 -0.17
N GLU A 39 -2.40 -9.75 -0.15
CA GLU A 39 -3.79 -10.24 -0.13
C GLU A 39 -4.36 -10.38 1.30
N GLY A 40 -3.57 -10.09 2.33
CA GLY A 40 -4.02 -10.11 3.72
C GLY A 40 -4.42 -11.49 4.23
N TRP A 41 -3.67 -12.54 3.87
CA TRP A 41 -4.03 -13.92 4.18
C TRP A 41 -4.13 -14.22 5.69
N THR A 42 -5.06 -15.10 6.03
CA THR A 42 -5.13 -15.73 7.36
C THR A 42 -4.22 -16.96 7.42
N MET A 43 -3.95 -17.48 8.62
CA MET A 43 -3.18 -18.73 8.79
C MET A 43 -3.77 -19.89 7.96
N SER A 44 -5.11 -20.01 7.91
CA SER A 44 -5.77 -21.08 7.15
C SER A 44 -5.55 -20.95 5.64
N MET A 45 -5.59 -19.71 5.11
CA MET A 45 -5.31 -19.45 3.69
C MET A 45 -3.86 -19.79 3.35
N MET A 46 -2.92 -19.42 4.22
CA MET A 46 -1.50 -19.77 4.07
C MET A 46 -1.29 -21.29 4.06
N GLU A 47 -1.90 -22.02 4.99
CA GLU A 47 -1.79 -23.49 5.07
C GLU A 47 -2.34 -24.18 3.81
N ASN A 48 -3.45 -23.70 3.28
CA ASN A 48 -4.03 -24.26 2.05
C ASN A 48 -3.13 -23.95 0.85
N TYR A 49 -2.65 -22.72 0.72
CA TYR A 49 -1.81 -22.33 -0.40
C TYR A 49 -0.48 -23.10 -0.42
N VAL A 50 0.19 -23.23 0.73
CA VAL A 50 1.47 -23.95 0.84
C VAL A 50 1.31 -25.43 0.47
N LYS A 51 0.17 -26.07 0.80
CA LYS A 51 -0.12 -27.45 0.40
C LYS A 51 -0.28 -27.63 -1.11
N GLU A 52 -0.73 -26.59 -1.81
CA GLU A 52 -0.89 -26.60 -3.27
C GLU A 52 0.44 -26.29 -3.99
N GLN A 53 1.46 -25.82 -3.28
CA GLN A 53 2.78 -25.61 -3.85
C GLN A 53 3.61 -26.89 -3.80
N ASP A 54 4.41 -27.11 -4.84
CA ASP A 54 5.39 -28.21 -4.90
C ASP A 54 6.66 -27.83 -4.14
N LEU A 55 6.52 -27.62 -2.82
CA LEU A 55 7.62 -27.30 -1.90
C LEU A 55 8.00 -28.54 -1.10
N SER A 56 9.28 -28.64 -0.71
CA SER A 56 9.68 -29.68 0.25
C SER A 56 8.94 -29.51 1.58
N GLU A 57 8.76 -30.62 2.29
CA GLU A 57 8.06 -30.64 3.58
C GLU A 57 8.75 -29.72 4.61
N GLU A 58 10.08 -29.75 4.65
CA GLU A 58 10.90 -28.90 5.53
C GLU A 58 10.72 -27.40 5.25
N VAL A 59 10.70 -27.02 3.97
CA VAL A 59 10.49 -25.62 3.56
C VAL A 59 9.06 -25.18 3.89
N SER A 60 8.09 -26.05 3.64
CA SER A 60 6.67 -25.81 3.94
C SER A 60 6.45 -25.58 5.44
N GLU A 61 6.98 -26.47 6.29
CA GLU A 61 6.84 -26.35 7.74
C GLU A 61 7.53 -25.08 8.26
N THR A 62 8.74 -24.80 7.76
CA THR A 62 9.49 -23.60 8.14
C THR A 62 8.73 -22.33 7.74
N LEU A 63 8.19 -22.29 6.53
CA LEU A 63 7.41 -21.16 6.02
C LEU A 63 6.15 -20.90 6.85
N LEU A 64 5.40 -21.96 7.21
CA LEU A 64 4.23 -21.85 8.09
C LEU A 64 4.60 -21.35 9.49
N ASN A 65 5.72 -21.83 10.04
CA ASN A 65 6.22 -21.38 11.34
C ASN A 65 6.68 -19.92 11.32
N VAL A 66 7.33 -19.48 10.24
CA VAL A 66 7.73 -18.09 10.02
C VAL A 66 6.50 -17.19 9.94
N TRP A 67 5.50 -17.58 9.14
CA TRP A 67 4.25 -16.83 9.01
C TRP A 67 3.54 -16.70 10.35
N ARG A 68 3.32 -17.82 11.06
CA ARG A 68 2.64 -17.84 12.36
C ARG A 68 3.29 -16.92 13.40
N ARG A 69 4.63 -16.80 13.39
CA ARG A 69 5.38 -15.99 14.36
C ARG A 69 5.52 -14.52 13.95
N ASN A 70 5.50 -14.23 12.65
CA ASN A 70 5.90 -12.91 12.13
C ASN A 70 4.84 -12.22 11.26
N GLU A 71 3.65 -12.81 11.06
CA GLU A 71 2.56 -12.24 10.24
C GLU A 71 2.35 -10.75 10.50
N SER A 72 2.22 -10.35 11.77
CA SER A 72 1.99 -8.95 12.16
C SER A 72 3.12 -8.02 11.70
N LYS A 73 4.38 -8.44 11.88
CA LYS A 73 5.57 -7.69 11.45
C LYS A 73 5.67 -7.62 9.93
N ILE A 74 5.44 -8.74 9.24
CA ILE A 74 5.47 -8.81 7.78
C ILE A 74 4.41 -7.86 7.20
N ARG A 75 3.19 -7.88 7.76
CA ARG A 75 2.10 -6.97 7.37
C ARG A 75 2.44 -5.51 7.66
N GLU A 76 3.06 -5.22 8.80
CA GLU A 76 3.49 -3.86 9.14
C GLU A 76 4.55 -3.33 8.17
N GLU A 77 5.54 -4.14 7.83
CA GLU A 77 6.58 -3.77 6.86
C GLU A 77 6.02 -3.63 5.44
N ALA A 78 5.08 -4.50 5.05
CA ALA A 78 4.35 -4.35 3.79
C ALA A 78 3.58 -3.01 3.76
N LYS A 79 2.88 -2.66 4.84
CA LYS A 79 2.18 -1.37 4.99
C LYS A 79 3.13 -0.17 4.90
N LYS A 80 4.31 -0.24 5.53
CA LYS A 80 5.33 0.83 5.45
C LYS A 80 5.84 1.02 4.03
N LYS A 81 6.08 -0.07 3.30
CA LYS A 81 6.53 -0.02 1.90
C LYS A 81 5.42 0.44 0.94
N SER A 82 4.16 0.13 1.24
CA SER A 82 3.01 0.60 0.45
C SER A 82 2.57 2.01 0.81
N PHE A 83 3.02 2.59 1.93
CA PHE A 83 2.67 3.94 2.33
C PHE A 83 3.71 4.93 1.81
N TRP A 84 3.31 5.75 0.83
CA TRP A 84 4.19 6.69 0.13
C TRP A 84 4.50 7.95 0.96
N GLY A 85 4.15 7.96 2.26
CA GLY A 85 4.33 9.09 3.16
C GLY A 85 3.58 10.37 2.78
N ASN A 86 2.76 10.30 1.74
CA ASN A 86 1.94 11.41 1.29
C ASN A 86 0.82 11.67 2.30
N SER A 87 0.70 12.92 2.74
CA SER A 87 -0.40 13.30 3.63
C SER A 87 -0.98 14.65 3.24
N LEU A 88 -2.31 14.75 3.24
CA LEU A 88 -3.00 16.02 3.10
C LEU A 88 -2.86 16.79 4.42
N LYS A 89 -2.11 17.89 4.42
CA LYS A 89 -1.89 18.74 5.59
C LYS A 89 -2.99 19.77 5.78
N ARG A 90 -3.49 20.35 4.69
CA ARG A 90 -4.51 21.39 4.75
C ARG A 90 -5.38 21.37 3.49
N LEU A 91 -6.68 21.43 3.71
CA LEU A 91 -7.69 21.70 2.70
C LEU A 91 -8.24 23.12 2.95
N SER A 92 -8.20 23.98 1.94
CA SER A 92 -8.87 25.29 1.95
C SER A 92 -9.78 25.38 0.74
N TRP A 93 -10.90 26.09 0.85
CA TRP A 93 -11.81 26.30 -0.27
C TRP A 93 -12.44 27.70 -0.21
N ARG A 94 -12.82 28.21 -1.38
CA ARG A 94 -13.62 29.42 -1.52
C ARG A 94 -14.71 29.17 -2.53
N VAL A 95 -15.96 29.42 -2.16
CA VAL A 95 -17.10 29.37 -3.09
C VAL A 95 -17.22 30.73 -3.77
N ASP A 96 -17.22 30.69 -5.09
CA ASP A 96 -17.38 31.82 -5.98
C ASP A 96 -18.71 31.65 -6.75
N VAL A 97 -19.20 32.75 -7.31
CA VAL A 97 -20.33 32.75 -8.23
C VAL A 97 -19.80 33.15 -9.59
N SER A 98 -19.85 32.23 -10.56
CA SER A 98 -19.43 32.53 -11.93
C SER A 98 -20.57 33.24 -12.66
N THR A 99 -20.34 34.48 -13.09
CA THR A 99 -21.32 35.25 -13.87
C THR A 99 -21.03 35.12 -15.36
N LYS A 100 -21.88 34.40 -16.10
CA LYS A 100 -21.83 34.33 -17.58
C LYS A 100 -22.39 35.63 -18.19
N SER A 101 -21.69 36.23 -19.16
CA SER A 101 -21.95 37.60 -19.64
C SER A 101 -22.91 37.73 -20.85
N ARG A 102 -23.70 38.82 -20.77
CA ARG A 102 -24.36 39.70 -21.77
C ARG A 102 -25.69 39.36 -22.44
N TYR A 103 -26.16 38.12 -22.54
CA TYR A 103 -27.44 37.85 -23.23
C TYR A 103 -28.37 36.83 -22.55
N VAL A 104 -28.11 36.44 -21.30
CA VAL A 104 -28.94 35.44 -20.60
C VAL A 104 -29.20 35.91 -19.17
N GLU A 105 -30.48 35.94 -18.79
CA GLU A 105 -30.95 36.18 -17.43
C GLU A 105 -30.50 35.03 -16.51
N ASP A 106 -29.84 35.39 -15.39
CA ASP A 106 -29.67 34.61 -14.17
C ASP A 106 -29.26 33.12 -14.28
N LEU A 107 -28.02 32.87 -14.69
CA LEU A 107 -27.32 31.63 -14.36
C LEU A 107 -26.04 31.93 -13.57
N ASN A 108 -26.25 32.37 -12.34
CA ASN A 108 -25.23 32.41 -11.30
C ASN A 108 -24.96 30.96 -10.85
N GLU A 109 -24.10 30.25 -11.58
CA GLU A 109 -23.68 28.90 -11.19
C GLU A 109 -22.60 29.00 -10.10
N PRO A 110 -22.83 28.45 -8.89
CA PRO A 110 -21.82 28.44 -7.84
C PRO A 110 -20.71 27.44 -8.21
N CYS A 111 -19.46 27.89 -8.15
CA CYS A 111 -18.28 27.04 -8.24
C CYS A 111 -17.42 27.22 -6.98
N ALA A 112 -16.52 26.29 -6.71
CA ALA A 112 -15.56 26.43 -5.61
C ALA A 112 -14.14 26.25 -6.12
N ILE A 113 -13.24 27.12 -5.66
CA ILE A 113 -11.80 26.94 -5.82
C ILE A 113 -11.30 26.18 -4.60
N MET A 114 -10.79 24.97 -4.81
CA MET A 114 -10.19 24.13 -3.77
C MET A 114 -8.66 24.22 -3.82
N GLU A 115 -8.05 24.20 -2.65
CA GLU A 115 -6.60 24.16 -2.45
C GLU A 115 -6.24 23.03 -1.47
N LEU A 116 -5.42 22.09 -1.94
CA LEU A 116 -4.91 20.96 -1.19
C LEU A 116 -3.41 21.14 -0.97
N ASN A 117 -2.99 21.18 0.29
CA ASN A 117 -1.59 21.20 0.67
C ASN A 117 -1.17 19.78 1.06
N MET A 118 -0.29 19.17 0.28
CA MET A 118 0.20 17.81 0.44
C MET A 118 1.64 17.83 0.96
N SER A 119 1.99 16.94 1.87
CA SER A 119 3.39 16.63 2.20
C SER A 119 3.77 15.28 1.61
N ASN A 120 5.03 15.09 1.22
CA ASN A 120 5.58 13.79 0.84
C ASN A 120 6.67 13.37 1.84
N SER A 121 6.87 12.07 2.07
CA SER A 121 8.02 11.59 2.85
C SER A 121 9.29 11.73 2.03
N GLY A 122 10.08 12.77 2.32
CA GLY A 122 11.38 13.00 1.66
C GLY A 122 11.57 14.45 1.22
N ASP A 123 10.48 15.18 0.99
CA ASP A 123 10.51 16.60 0.68
C ASP A 123 10.46 17.40 1.98
N GLY A 124 11.62 17.84 2.48
CA GLY A 124 11.69 18.79 3.60
C GLY A 124 10.92 20.08 3.26
N GLU A 125 10.04 20.52 4.17
CA GLU A 125 9.18 21.73 4.19
C GLU A 125 8.43 22.18 2.91
N ASN A 126 8.71 21.63 1.74
CA ASN A 126 8.11 22.01 0.46
C ASN A 126 6.79 21.25 0.29
N ALA A 127 5.72 21.78 0.87
CA ALA A 127 4.37 21.27 0.66
C ALA A 127 3.96 21.45 -0.82
N ASN A 128 3.60 20.35 -1.47
CA ASN A 128 3.04 20.38 -2.82
C ASN A 128 1.60 20.90 -2.74
N THR A 129 1.32 22.04 -3.38
CA THR A 129 0.00 22.68 -3.35
C THR A 129 -0.72 22.42 -4.65
N VAL A 130 -1.87 21.74 -4.59
CA VAL A 130 -2.74 21.49 -5.75
C VAL A 130 -3.96 22.39 -5.66
N LYS A 131 -4.27 23.12 -6.73
CA LYS A 131 -5.46 23.99 -6.82
C LYS A 131 -6.30 23.61 -8.01
N PHE A 132 -7.62 23.55 -7.83
CA PHE A 132 -8.56 23.25 -8.91
C PHE A 132 -9.93 23.85 -8.61
N GLU A 133 -10.70 24.07 -9.67
CA GLU A 133 -12.11 24.49 -9.57
C GLU A 133 -13.01 23.25 -9.56
N ILE A 134 -14.04 23.28 -8.73
CA ILE A 134 -15.02 22.21 -8.58
C ILE A 134 -16.43 22.80 -8.67
N ASP A 135 -17.30 22.15 -9.43
CA ASP A 135 -18.73 22.45 -9.45
C ASP A 135 -19.51 21.54 -8.47
N ARG A 136 -20.83 21.73 -8.39
CA ARG A 136 -21.70 20.94 -7.51
C ARG A 136 -21.67 19.44 -7.82
N ASP A 137 -21.65 19.06 -9.09
CA ASP A 137 -21.73 17.66 -9.51
C ASP A 137 -20.40 16.93 -9.31
N MET A 138 -19.29 17.63 -9.52
CA MET A 138 -17.96 17.15 -9.17
C MET A 138 -17.82 16.99 -7.65
N LEU A 139 -18.31 17.93 -6.84
CA LEU A 139 -18.26 17.83 -5.38
C LEU A 139 -19.09 16.65 -4.85
N ALA A 140 -20.29 16.45 -5.41
CA ALA A 140 -21.13 15.31 -5.06
C ALA A 140 -20.43 13.97 -5.32
N ARG A 141 -19.86 13.80 -6.53
CA ARG A 141 -19.08 12.60 -6.88
C ARG A 141 -17.84 12.41 -6.01
N MET A 142 -17.13 13.49 -5.69
CA MET A 142 -15.97 13.42 -4.78
C MET A 142 -16.40 12.94 -3.39
N ASN A 143 -17.53 13.42 -2.87
CA ASN A 143 -18.06 13.01 -1.58
C ASN A 143 -18.48 11.53 -1.54
N GLU A 144 -19.09 11.04 -2.63
CA GLU A 144 -19.41 9.61 -2.79
C GLU A 144 -18.15 8.75 -2.77
N GLU A 145 -17.11 9.12 -3.51
CA GLU A 145 -15.84 8.39 -3.52
C GLU A 145 -15.13 8.41 -2.16
N VAL A 146 -15.09 9.56 -1.47
CA VAL A 146 -14.52 9.65 -0.13
C VAL A 146 -15.27 8.75 0.86
N THR A 147 -16.61 8.71 0.78
CA THR A 147 -17.44 7.85 1.63
C THR A 147 -17.16 6.38 1.36
N ARG A 148 -17.10 5.97 0.09
CA ARG A 148 -16.75 4.61 -0.33
C ARG A 148 -15.37 4.20 0.18
N LEU A 149 -14.38 5.09 0.08
CA LEU A 149 -13.02 4.84 0.59
C LEU A 149 -13.01 4.72 2.11
N GLN A 150 -13.79 5.53 2.83
CA GLN A 150 -13.91 5.44 4.29
C GLN A 150 -14.51 4.09 4.72
N GLU A 151 -15.54 3.61 4.04
CA GLU A 151 -16.16 2.30 4.29
C GLU A 151 -15.17 1.16 4.05
N LEU A 152 -14.44 1.19 2.93
CA LEU A 152 -13.40 0.21 2.64
C LEU A 152 -12.32 0.19 3.72
N ILE A 153 -11.78 1.35 4.10
CA ILE A 153 -10.74 1.46 5.14
C ILE A 153 -11.26 0.94 6.49
N SER A 154 -12.53 1.20 6.82
CA SER A 154 -13.14 0.73 8.08
C SER A 154 -13.45 -0.77 8.08
N SER A 155 -13.46 -1.42 6.91
CA SER A 155 -13.71 -2.86 6.76
C SER A 155 -12.44 -3.71 6.85
N PHE A 156 -11.25 -3.09 6.79
CA PHE A 156 -9.95 -3.73 7.02
C PHE A 156 -9.61 -3.78 8.52
#